data_AF-A0A7Y0XFL0-F1
#
_entry.id   AF-A0A7Y0XFL0-F1
#
_cell.length_a   1.000
_cell.length_b   1.000
_cell.length_c   1.000
_cell.angle_alpha   90.00
_cell.angle_beta   90.00
_cell.angle_gamma   90.00
#
_symmetry.space_group_name_H-M   'P 1'
#
loop_
_entity.id
_entity.type
_entity.pdbx_description
1 polymer ?
#
loop_
_entity_poly.entity_id
_entity_poly.type
_entity_poly.pdbx_seq_one_letter_code
_entity_poly.pdbx_strand_id
1 'polypeptide(L)'
;IVNTKLGEHRGKKRVWLEGAKLAREGYEPGQKYDLVLKDSQVVIRVCDTGKFTVSKRTRNGRTMPIIDVSSQELAELFDGVEMLRVFIRQGTIVISAHHQHERVVERVERLFTKLENGEP
;
A
#
# COMPACT_ATOMS: atom_id res chain seq x y z
N ILE A 1 3.53 5.81 -9.14
CA ILE A 1 4.23 6.03 -7.84
C ILE A 1 3.66 7.26 -7.16
N VAL A 2 3.46 7.22 -5.85
CA VAL A 2 3.05 8.36 -5.03
C VAL A 2 3.88 8.42 -3.75
N ASN A 3 4.07 9.61 -3.18
CA ASN A 3 4.67 9.77 -1.86
C ASN A 3 3.58 9.97 -0.81
N THR A 4 3.82 9.45 0.39
CA THR A 4 2.95 9.66 1.56
C THR A 4 3.79 9.70 2.83
N LYS A 5 3.21 10.11 3.95
CA LYS A 5 3.86 10.05 5.26
C LYS A 5 3.27 8.92 6.10
N LEU A 6 4.03 8.48 7.10
CA LEU A 6 3.49 7.72 8.22
C LEU A 6 2.60 8.68 9.03
N GLY A 7 1.29 8.55 8.87
CA GLY A 7 0.31 9.37 9.59
C GLY A 7 0.07 8.84 10.99
N GLU A 8 -0.67 9.59 11.79
CA GLU A 8 -1.13 9.16 13.11
C GLU A 8 -2.63 9.43 13.24
N HIS A 9 -3.35 8.48 13.83
CA HIS A 9 -4.75 8.64 14.16
C HIS A 9 -5.07 7.95 15.47
N ARG A 10 -5.56 8.72 16.46
CA ARG A 10 -5.88 8.24 17.82
C ARG A 10 -4.72 7.46 18.45
N GLY A 11 -3.49 8.00 18.33
CA GLY A 11 -2.27 7.40 18.86
C GLY A 11 -1.72 6.20 18.08
N LYS A 12 -2.35 5.79 16.96
CA LYS A 12 -1.86 4.70 16.11
C LYS A 12 -1.23 5.26 14.83
N LYS A 13 0.00 4.83 14.54
CA LYS A 13 0.65 5.12 13.26
C LYS A 13 -0.04 4.35 12.14
N ARG A 14 -0.16 4.98 10.96
CA ARG A 14 -0.83 4.37 9.81
C ARG A 14 -0.31 4.89 8.46
N VAL A 15 -0.45 4.06 7.44
CA VAL A 15 -0.36 4.48 6.03
C VAL A 15 -1.77 4.62 5.48
N TRP A 16 -2.14 5.83 5.08
CA TRP A 16 -3.43 6.15 4.50
C TRP A 16 -3.33 6.35 2.99
N LEU A 17 -3.96 5.48 2.21
CA LEU A 17 -4.02 5.57 0.75
C LEU A 17 -5.47 5.76 0.33
N GLU A 18 -5.75 6.76 -0.51
CA GLU A 18 -7.10 7.04 -0.96
C GLU A 18 -7.16 7.61 -2.37
N GLY A 19 -8.37 7.57 -2.96
CA GLY A 19 -8.74 8.44 -4.06
C GLY A 19 -8.37 7.90 -5.44
N ALA A 20 -8.20 8.82 -6.40
CA ALA A 20 -8.14 8.50 -7.82
C ALA A 20 -6.95 7.61 -8.21
N LYS A 21 -5.86 7.65 -7.44
CA LYS A 21 -4.67 6.80 -7.66
C LYS A 21 -4.96 5.31 -7.44
N LEU A 22 -5.85 4.98 -6.51
CA LEU A 22 -6.30 3.60 -6.29
C LEU A 22 -7.33 3.22 -7.35
N ALA A 23 -8.34 4.06 -7.58
CA ALA A 23 -9.38 3.78 -8.57
C ALA A 23 -8.82 3.56 -10.00
N ARG A 24 -7.82 4.35 -10.41
CA ARG A 24 -7.16 4.22 -11.72
C ARG A 24 -6.44 2.88 -11.91
N GLU A 25 -6.00 2.26 -10.82
CA GLU A 25 -5.31 0.97 -10.84
C GLU A 25 -6.27 -0.21 -10.57
N GLY A 26 -7.59 0.02 -10.66
CA GLY A 26 -8.61 -1.03 -10.53
C GLY A 26 -8.94 -1.42 -9.09
N TYR A 27 -8.55 -0.61 -8.11
CA TYR A 27 -8.96 -0.84 -6.72
C TYR A 27 -10.37 -0.31 -6.48
N GLU A 28 -11.24 -1.18 -6.02
CA GLU A 28 -12.66 -0.92 -5.81
C GLU A 28 -13.07 -1.20 -4.36
N PRO A 29 -13.97 -0.39 -3.78
CA PRO A 29 -14.54 -0.70 -2.48
C PRO A 29 -15.12 -2.11 -2.39
N GLY A 30 -14.80 -2.81 -1.30
CA GLY A 30 -15.28 -4.18 -1.07
C GLY A 30 -14.30 -5.26 -1.53
N GLN A 31 -13.32 -4.95 -2.38
CA GLN A 31 -12.27 -5.89 -2.72
C GLN A 31 -11.51 -6.35 -1.47
N LYS A 32 -11.17 -7.64 -1.45
CA LYS A 32 -10.41 -8.28 -0.39
C LYS A 32 -8.92 -8.20 -0.70
N TYR A 33 -8.12 -8.06 0.35
CA TYR A 33 -6.67 -8.03 0.21
C TYR A 33 -5.99 -8.58 1.46
N ASP A 34 -4.76 -9.04 1.28
CA ASP A 34 -3.82 -9.32 2.34
C ASP A 34 -2.63 -8.38 2.26
N LEU A 35 -1.88 -8.32 3.36
CA LEU A 35 -0.61 -7.62 3.39
C LEU A 35 0.44 -8.49 4.07
N VAL A 36 1.68 -8.34 3.61
CA VAL A 36 2.85 -8.98 4.20
C VAL A 36 3.95 -7.95 4.37
N LEU A 37 4.69 -8.07 5.47
CA LEU A 37 5.94 -7.35 5.65
C LEU A 37 7.04 -8.23 5.07
N LYS A 38 7.79 -7.70 4.10
CA LYS A 38 8.92 -8.40 3.48
C LYS A 38 10.09 -7.44 3.40
N ASP A 39 11.23 -7.84 3.95
CA ASP A 39 12.41 -6.98 4.08
C ASP A 39 12.05 -5.65 4.78
N SER A 40 12.32 -4.51 4.14
CA SER A 40 11.96 -3.16 4.62
C SER A 40 10.71 -2.61 3.91
N GLN A 41 9.79 -3.48 3.49
CA GLN A 41 8.63 -3.11 2.69
C GLN A 41 7.34 -3.70 3.23
N VAL A 42 6.24 -3.00 2.97
CA VAL A 42 4.88 -3.53 3.11
C VAL A 42 4.34 -3.80 1.72
N VAL A 43 3.93 -5.04 1.47
CA VAL A 43 3.34 -5.47 0.20
C VAL A 43 1.89 -5.83 0.44
N ILE A 44 0.98 -5.17 -0.27
CA ILE A 44 -0.46 -5.41 -0.23
C ILE A 44 -0.85 -6.12 -1.53
N ARG A 45 -1.62 -7.20 -1.45
CA ARG A 45 -2.13 -7.92 -2.63
C ARG A 45 -3.62 -8.15 -2.53
N VAL A 46 -4.33 -7.80 -3.59
CA VAL A 46 -5.75 -8.13 -3.75
C VAL A 46 -5.87 -9.64 -3.96
N CYS A 47 -6.80 -10.26 -3.25
CA CYS A 47 -7.07 -11.70 -3.30
C CYS A 47 -8.50 -11.94 -2.81
N ASP A 48 -9.17 -12.96 -3.33
CA ASP A 48 -10.60 -13.18 -3.06
C ASP A 48 -10.92 -13.46 -1.59
N THR A 49 -9.99 -14.07 -0.86
CA THR A 49 -10.14 -14.49 0.54
C THR A 49 -9.32 -13.64 1.51
N GLY A 50 -8.87 -12.47 1.08
CA GLY A 50 -8.02 -11.59 1.89
C GLY A 50 -8.65 -11.20 3.22
N LYS A 51 -7.80 -11.07 4.24
CA LYS A 51 -8.20 -10.70 5.60
C LYS A 51 -8.77 -9.30 5.69
N PHE A 52 -8.28 -8.39 4.86
CA PHE A 52 -8.66 -6.97 4.88
C PHE A 52 -9.58 -6.63 3.72
N THR A 53 -10.19 -5.44 3.76
CA THR A 53 -11.15 -5.00 2.76
C THR A 53 -10.90 -3.54 2.37
N VAL A 54 -10.86 -3.27 1.07
CA VAL A 54 -10.79 -1.91 0.54
C VAL A 54 -12.03 -1.15 0.99
N SER A 55 -11.81 -0.12 1.81
CA SER A 55 -12.86 0.72 2.36
C SER A 55 -13.30 1.77 1.36
N LYS A 56 -14.34 2.56 1.71
CA LYS A 56 -14.83 3.65 0.88
C LYS A 56 -14.95 4.97 1.65
N ARG A 57 -14.81 6.07 0.92
CA ARG A 57 -15.29 7.39 1.33
C ARG A 57 -16.16 7.98 0.23
N THR A 58 -17.36 8.40 0.60
CA THR A 58 -18.28 9.12 -0.29
C THR A 58 -18.24 10.61 0.06
N ARG A 59 -17.95 11.46 -0.94
CA ARG A 59 -18.01 12.92 -0.80
C ARG A 59 -18.57 13.52 -2.08
N ASN A 60 -19.56 14.41 -1.96
CA ASN A 60 -20.23 15.05 -3.10
C ASN A 60 -20.77 14.04 -4.12
N GLY A 61 -21.42 12.96 -3.65
CA GLY A 61 -21.94 11.88 -4.49
C GLY A 61 -20.88 10.95 -5.10
N ARG A 62 -19.59 11.24 -4.94
CA ARG A 62 -18.50 10.41 -5.48
C ARG A 62 -17.95 9.46 -4.42
N THR A 63 -18.00 8.16 -4.69
CA THR A 63 -17.41 7.11 -3.85
C THR A 63 -16.00 6.79 -4.31
N MET A 64 -15.04 6.82 -3.39
CA MET A 64 -13.63 6.56 -3.66
C MET A 64 -13.07 5.45 -2.75
N PRO A 65 -12.18 4.59 -3.27
CA PRO A 65 -11.52 3.56 -2.49
C PRO A 65 -10.54 4.15 -1.47
N ILE A 66 -10.42 3.44 -0.34
CA ILE A 66 -9.49 3.72 0.75
C ILE A 66 -8.82 2.42 1.19
N ILE A 67 -7.51 2.49 1.41
CA ILE A 67 -6.73 1.48 2.13
C ILE A 67 -6.08 2.18 3.31
N ASP A 68 -6.46 1.76 4.52
CA ASP A 68 -5.85 2.20 5.79
C ASP A 68 -5.08 1.02 6.38
N VAL A 69 -3.76 1.16 6.46
CA VAL A 69 -2.90 0.14 7.06
C VAL A 69 -2.35 0.68 8.37
N SER A 70 -2.81 0.08 9.46
CA SER A 70 -2.29 0.33 10.81
C SER A 70 -1.93 -0.99 11.48
N SER A 71 -0.66 -1.18 11.81
CA SER A 71 -0.20 -2.26 12.68
C SER A 71 1.01 -1.77 13.49
N GLN A 72 1.32 -2.45 14.58
CA GLN A 72 2.50 -2.12 15.38
C GLN A 72 3.79 -2.38 14.59
N GLU A 73 3.84 -3.49 13.87
CA GLU A 73 4.98 -3.87 13.04
C GLU A 73 5.23 -2.87 11.91
N LEU A 74 4.17 -2.33 11.29
CA LEU A 74 4.28 -1.25 10.31
C LEU A 74 4.84 0.03 10.95
N ALA A 75 4.40 0.34 12.17
CA ALA A 75 4.84 1.53 12.89
C ALA A 75 6.33 1.44 13.20
N GLU A 76 6.78 0.29 13.71
CA GLU A 76 8.19 0.00 13.99
C GLU A 76 9.03 0.00 12.71
N LEU A 77 8.53 -0.59 11.62
CA LEU A 77 9.24 -0.66 10.34
C LEU A 77 9.54 0.73 9.74
N PHE A 78 8.64 1.70 9.94
CA PHE A 78 8.75 3.04 9.38
C PHE A 78 8.98 4.12 10.43
N ASP A 79 9.38 3.75 11.65
CA ASP A 79 9.68 4.73 12.69
C ASP A 79 10.87 5.61 12.26
N GLY A 80 10.78 6.91 12.56
CA GLY A 80 11.77 7.91 12.11
C GLY A 80 11.81 8.17 10.59
N VAL A 81 11.00 7.49 9.77
CA VAL A 81 10.98 7.71 8.32
C VAL A 81 10.12 8.94 7.97
N GLU A 82 10.75 9.97 7.41
CA GLU A 82 10.05 11.22 7.07
C GLU A 82 9.06 11.10 5.90
N MET A 83 9.36 10.22 4.96
CA MET A 83 8.60 10.05 3.72
C MET A 83 8.61 8.60 3.26
N LEU A 84 7.45 8.12 2.84
CA LEU A 84 7.24 6.81 2.26
C LEU A 84 6.99 6.94 0.76
N ARG A 85 7.54 6.02 -0.01
CA ARG A 85 7.26 5.82 -1.43
C ARG A 85 6.27 4.69 -1.57
N VAL A 86 5.24 4.90 -2.37
CA VAL A 86 4.18 3.94 -2.61
C VAL A 86 4.07 3.69 -4.10
N PHE A 87 4.35 2.45 -4.49
CA PHE A 87 4.09 1.95 -5.82
C PHE A 87 2.72 1.28 -5.83
N ILE A 88 1.84 1.70 -6.73
CA ILE A 88 0.48 1.19 -6.86
C ILE A 88 0.37 0.71 -8.30
N ARG A 89 0.04 -0.56 -8.49
CA ARG A 89 -0.21 -1.16 -9.80
C ARG A 89 -1.20 -2.29 -9.63
N GLN A 90 -2.12 -2.43 -10.58
CA GLN A 90 -3.18 -3.46 -10.61
C GLN A 90 -2.95 -4.67 -9.69
N GLY A 91 -3.74 -4.76 -8.63
CA GLY A 91 -3.73 -5.88 -7.68
C GLY A 91 -2.60 -5.88 -6.64
N THR A 92 -1.54 -5.07 -6.77
CA THR A 92 -0.42 -5.02 -5.81
C THR A 92 0.03 -3.59 -5.46
N ILE A 93 0.19 -3.31 -4.16
CA ILE A 93 0.79 -2.07 -3.64
C ILE A 93 2.06 -2.40 -2.89
N VAL A 94 3.13 -1.64 -3.13
CA VAL A 94 4.38 -1.75 -2.37
C VAL A 94 4.69 -0.41 -1.71
N ILE A 95 4.93 -0.43 -0.40
CA ILE A 95 5.27 0.73 0.41
C ILE A 95 6.69 0.55 0.96
N SER A 96 7.53 1.56 0.81
CA SER A 96 8.92 1.56 1.30
C SER A 96 9.34 2.94 1.80
N ALA A 97 10.44 3.03 2.55
CA ALA A 97 11.06 4.31 2.89
C ALA A 97 11.55 5.05 1.62
N HIS A 98 11.35 6.36 1.56
CA HIS A 98 11.69 7.17 0.37
C HIS A 98 13.21 7.36 0.17
N HIS A 99 13.98 7.43 1.27
CA HIS A 99 15.44 7.68 1.23
C HIS A 99 16.27 6.45 0.81
N GLN A 100 15.67 5.28 0.63
CA GLN A 100 16.33 4.14 0.00
C GLN A 100 16.48 4.39 -1.52
N HIS A 101 17.55 5.09 -1.92
CA HIS A 101 17.81 5.42 -3.33
C HIS A 101 18.24 4.18 -4.16
N GLU A 102 17.88 4.24 -5.45
CA GLU A 102 18.18 3.36 -6.61
C GLU A 102 17.84 1.86 -6.48
N ARG A 103 18.27 1.16 -5.43
CA ARG A 103 18.07 -0.30 -5.30
C ARG A 103 16.61 -0.72 -5.10
N VAL A 104 15.74 0.18 -4.66
CA VAL A 104 14.31 -0.11 -4.43
C VAL A 104 13.53 -0.16 -5.74
N VAL A 105 13.84 0.69 -6.72
CA VAL A 105 13.08 0.71 -7.98
C VAL A 105 13.28 -0.60 -8.74
N GLU A 106 14.52 -1.03 -8.96
CA GLU A 106 14.82 -2.32 -9.60
C GLU A 106 14.26 -3.52 -8.84
N ARG A 107 14.32 -3.51 -7.49
CA ARG A 107 13.76 -4.59 -6.67
C ARG A 107 12.24 -4.66 -6.73
N VAL A 108 11.59 -3.50 -6.70
CA VAL A 108 10.13 -3.39 -6.81
C VAL A 108 9.70 -3.86 -8.20
N GLU A 109 10.33 -3.37 -9.25
CA GLU A 109 10.06 -3.82 -10.63
C GLU A 109 10.28 -5.33 -10.79
N ARG A 110 11.38 -5.88 -10.29
CA ARG A 110 11.62 -7.34 -10.29
C ARG A 110 10.57 -8.11 -9.48
N LEU A 111 10.14 -7.58 -8.33
CA LEU A 111 9.07 -8.19 -7.55
C LEU A 111 7.76 -8.19 -8.35
N PHE A 112 7.44 -7.09 -9.05
CA PHE A 112 6.27 -7.03 -9.92
C PHE A 112 6.37 -8.03 -11.06
N THR A 113 7.51 -8.14 -11.76
CA THR A 113 7.70 -9.13 -12.83
C THR A 113 7.48 -10.56 -12.33
N LYS A 114 8.03 -10.90 -11.16
CA LYS A 114 7.82 -12.22 -10.53
C LYS A 114 6.34 -12.46 -10.22
N LEU A 115 5.65 -11.44 -9.70
CA LEU A 115 4.24 -11.55 -9.34
C LEU A 115 3.30 -11.62 -10.53
N GLU A 116 3.57 -10.86 -11.59
CA GLU A 116 2.83 -10.97 -12.85
C GLU A 116 3.01 -12.35 -13.50
N ASN A 117 4.17 -12.99 -13.29
CA ASN A 117 4.48 -14.32 -13.82
C ASN A 117 4.10 -15.49 -12.89
N GLY A 118 3.58 -15.22 -11.68
CA GLY A 118 3.22 -16.26 -10.70
C GLY A 118 4.43 -16.95 -10.03
N GLU A 119 5.61 -16.32 -10.05
CA GLU A 119 6.85 -16.87 -9.50
C GLU A 119 7.18 -16.32 -8.09
N PRO A 120 7.80 -17.13 -7.20
CA PRO A 120 8.20 -16.69 -5.84
C PRO A 120 9.41 -15.73 -5.79
#